data_AF-A0A1V9YH88-F1
#
_entry.id   AF-A0A1V9YH88-F1
#
_cell.length_a   1.000
_cell.length_b   1.000
_cell.length_c   1.000
_cell.angle_alpha   90.00
_cell.angle_beta   90.00
_cell.angle_gamma   90.00
#
_symmetry.space_group_name_H-M   'P 1'
#
loop_
_entity.id
_entity.type
_entity.pdbx_description
1 polymer ?
#
loop_
_entity_poly.entity_id
_entity_poly.type
_entity_poly.pdbx_seq_one_letter_code
_entity_poly.pdbx_strand_id
1 'polypeptide(L)'
;MAMVHELEEIRVGISELSDCVSCLLHTIFFTRSPGPVHPADANCRFRPITYAFVPDVKKQVETAILQFQQRNMRRQTGTATNITVIFYETRKKTAMFNFMATEDRIVWEKWVLPIRVLVHPPANPEDYYTTLESQLRHCMLHVIMTVQKETTHIPNVMYDFELVINDF
;
A
#
# COMPACT_ATOMS: atom_id res chain seq x y z
N MET A 1 -16.26 -12.71 3.53
CA MET A 1 -16.24 -11.30 3.10
C MET A 1 -14.79 -10.84 3.17
N ALA A 2 -14.29 -10.09 2.19
CA ALA A 2 -12.89 -9.63 2.22
C ALA A 2 -12.67 -8.70 3.42
N MET A 3 -11.55 -8.86 4.11
CA MET A 3 -11.13 -7.90 5.15
C MET A 3 -10.69 -6.60 4.48
N VAL A 4 -11.07 -5.47 5.05
CA VAL A 4 -10.72 -4.14 4.51
C VAL A 4 -10.13 -3.32 5.64
N HIS A 5 -8.90 -2.87 5.43
CA HIS A 5 -8.17 -2.00 6.34
C HIS A 5 -7.98 -0.65 5.67
N GLU A 6 -8.33 0.42 6.37
CA GLU A 6 -8.11 1.79 5.91
C GLU A 6 -7.11 2.46 6.85
N LEU A 7 -6.01 2.96 6.26
CA LEU A 7 -5.02 3.72 7.00
C LEU A 7 -5.46 5.18 7.17
N GLU A 8 -4.84 5.89 8.11
CA GLU A 8 -5.04 7.34 8.24
C GLU A 8 -4.62 8.06 6.95
N GLU A 9 -5.36 9.10 6.57
CA GLU A 9 -5.01 9.95 5.43
C GLU A 9 -3.64 10.61 5.62
N ILE A 10 -2.68 10.29 4.75
CA ILE A 10 -1.40 10.98 4.72
C ILE A 10 -1.50 12.24 3.87
N ARG A 11 -1.12 13.37 4.47
CA ARG A 11 -1.06 14.68 3.81
C ARG A 11 0.38 15.00 3.46
N VAL A 12 0.70 14.98 2.17
CA VAL A 12 2.10 14.96 1.72
C VAL A 12 2.33 15.91 0.55
N GLY A 13 3.46 16.58 0.56
CA GLY A 13 3.99 17.34 -0.56
C GLY A 13 4.47 16.42 -1.69
N ILE A 14 4.54 16.96 -2.90
CA ILE A 14 4.96 16.16 -4.06
C ILE A 14 6.39 15.59 -3.91
N SER A 15 7.25 16.30 -3.18
CA SER A 15 8.65 15.93 -2.95
C SER A 15 8.80 14.69 -2.04
N GLU A 16 7.95 14.56 -1.02
CA GLU A 16 8.01 13.45 -0.05
C GLU A 16 7.08 12.29 -0.43
N LEU A 17 6.20 12.48 -1.41
CA LEU A 17 5.19 11.51 -1.83
C LEU A 17 5.78 10.13 -2.10
N SER A 18 6.87 10.06 -2.89
CA SER A 18 7.48 8.77 -3.22
C SER A 18 8.01 8.05 -1.99
N ASP A 19 8.57 8.78 -1.02
CA ASP A 19 9.16 8.18 0.18
C ASP A 19 8.05 7.63 1.08
N CYS A 20 6.98 8.40 1.28
CA CYS A 20 5.86 8.00 2.14
C CYS A 20 5.10 6.80 1.56
N VAL A 21 4.79 6.82 0.26
CA VAL A 21 4.07 5.73 -0.41
C VAL A 21 4.92 4.47 -0.47
N SER A 22 6.21 4.60 -0.82
CA SER A 22 7.15 3.47 -0.81
C SER A 22 7.23 2.85 0.58
N CYS A 23 7.39 3.67 1.62
CA CYS A 23 7.46 3.21 3.01
C CYS A 23 6.23 2.39 3.42
N LEU A 24 5.01 2.91 3.18
CA LEU A 24 3.79 2.19 3.55
C LEU A 24 3.55 0.93 2.72
N LEU A 25 3.71 0.99 1.41
CA LEU A 25 3.49 -0.17 0.54
C LEU A 25 4.50 -1.28 0.84
N HIS A 26 5.79 -0.95 1.01
CA HIS A 26 6.77 -1.96 1.39
C HIS A 26 6.56 -2.48 2.82
N THR A 27 6.02 -1.69 3.75
CA THR A 27 5.62 -2.19 5.08
C THR A 27 4.48 -3.24 4.95
N ILE A 28 3.48 -2.99 4.10
CA ILE A 28 2.40 -3.95 3.82
C ILE A 28 2.97 -5.20 3.15
N PHE A 29 3.78 -5.06 2.09
CA PHE A 29 4.34 -6.23 1.41
C PHE A 29 5.33 -7.01 2.28
N PHE A 30 6.10 -6.35 3.14
CA PHE A 30 6.99 -7.06 4.06
C PHE A 30 6.20 -7.94 5.04
N THR A 31 5.04 -7.48 5.48
CA THR A 31 4.19 -8.18 6.46
C THR A 31 3.17 -9.15 5.83
N ARG A 32 2.89 -9.01 4.52
CA ARG A 32 1.87 -9.78 3.79
C ARG A 32 2.36 -10.42 2.49
N SER A 33 3.65 -10.44 2.19
CA SER A 33 4.14 -11.13 0.98
C SER A 33 3.85 -12.64 1.05
N PRO A 34 3.41 -13.25 -0.06
CA PRO A 34 3.23 -14.69 -0.12
C PRO A 34 4.60 -15.37 -0.14
N GLY A 35 5.00 -15.95 0.98
CA GLY A 35 6.24 -16.71 1.11
C GLY A 35 7.45 -15.89 1.61
N PRO A 36 8.66 -16.45 1.52
CA PRO A 36 9.87 -15.81 2.05
C PRO A 36 10.18 -14.49 1.35
N VAL A 37 10.51 -13.47 2.14
CA VAL A 37 10.99 -12.17 1.66
C VAL A 37 12.47 -12.01 1.99
N HIS A 38 13.22 -11.35 1.10
CA HIS A 38 14.60 -10.97 1.31
C HIS A 38 14.67 -9.44 1.44
N PRO A 39 14.29 -8.89 2.61
CA PRO A 39 14.22 -7.44 2.79
C PRO A 39 15.62 -6.81 2.81
N ALA A 40 15.68 -5.53 2.47
CA ALA A 40 16.83 -4.67 2.72
C ALA A 40 16.39 -3.41 3.48
N ASP A 41 17.34 -2.69 4.08
CA ASP A 41 17.03 -1.42 4.73
C ASP A 41 16.82 -0.32 3.69
N ALA A 42 15.75 0.45 3.83
CA ALA A 42 15.54 1.69 3.10
C ALA A 42 15.16 2.83 4.05
N ASN A 43 15.49 4.05 3.65
CA ASN A 43 15.28 5.25 4.46
C ASN A 43 14.47 6.29 3.70
N CYS A 44 13.57 6.98 4.39
CA CYS A 44 13.00 8.21 3.89
C CYS A 44 14.07 9.31 3.85
N ARG A 45 14.05 10.16 2.83
CA ARG A 45 15.04 11.24 2.63
C ARG A 45 14.75 12.47 3.48
N PHE A 46 13.47 12.67 3.85
CA PHE A 46 13.04 13.87 4.57
C PHE A 46 13.22 13.79 6.09
N ARG A 47 13.23 12.58 6.67
CA ARG A 47 13.35 12.32 8.12
C ARG A 47 13.96 10.94 8.38
N PRO A 48 14.54 10.68 9.56
CA PRO A 48 15.18 9.40 9.92
C PRO A 48 14.13 8.30 10.19
N ILE A 49 13.45 7.86 9.13
CA ILE A 49 12.47 6.78 9.13
C ILE A 49 13.04 5.66 8.26
N THR A 50 13.23 4.49 8.87
CA THR A 50 13.73 3.28 8.20
C THR A 50 12.60 2.27 8.06
N TYR A 51 12.52 1.60 6.92
CA TYR A 51 11.54 0.56 6.65
C TYR A 51 12.18 -0.61 5.89
N ALA A 52 11.56 -1.79 6.02
CA ALA A 52 11.96 -2.97 5.27
C ALA A 52 11.55 -2.81 3.81
N PHE A 53 12.51 -2.67 2.92
CA PHE A 53 12.31 -2.65 1.49
C PHE A 53 12.22 -4.07 0.95
N VAL A 54 11.22 -4.33 0.11
CA VAL A 54 10.96 -5.64 -0.52
C VAL A 54 11.30 -5.57 -2.00
N PRO A 55 12.45 -6.12 -2.45
CA PRO A 55 12.92 -5.96 -3.83
C PRO A 55 11.94 -6.50 -4.89
N ASP A 56 11.26 -7.61 -4.59
CA ASP A 56 10.40 -8.34 -5.54
C ASP A 56 9.18 -7.54 -6.01
N VAL A 57 8.74 -6.55 -5.22
CA VAL A 57 7.58 -5.69 -5.53
C VAL A 57 7.98 -4.28 -5.94
N LYS A 58 9.29 -3.98 -6.01
CA LYS A 58 9.83 -2.64 -6.30
C LYS A 58 9.18 -2.01 -7.52
N LYS A 59 9.15 -2.75 -8.64
CA LYS A 59 8.65 -2.24 -9.91
C LYS A 59 7.16 -1.90 -9.84
N GLN A 60 6.37 -2.72 -9.16
CA GLN A 60 4.93 -2.54 -8.97
C GLN A 60 4.68 -1.29 -8.11
N VAL A 61 5.44 -1.10 -7.04
CA VAL A 61 5.40 0.08 -6.16
C VAL A 61 5.77 1.35 -6.94
N GLU A 62 6.90 1.36 -7.65
CA GLU A 62 7.35 2.51 -8.46
C GLU A 62 6.32 2.86 -9.55
N THR A 63 5.73 1.85 -10.20
CA THR A 63 4.68 2.05 -11.20
C THR A 63 3.43 2.68 -10.59
N ALA A 64 2.98 2.19 -9.42
CA ALA A 64 1.83 2.74 -8.73
C ALA A 64 2.06 4.21 -8.31
N ILE A 65 3.27 4.54 -7.82
CA ILE A 65 3.63 5.93 -7.47
C ILE A 65 3.57 6.83 -8.72
N LEU A 66 4.16 6.40 -9.83
CA LEU A 66 4.14 7.18 -11.08
C LEU A 66 2.73 7.39 -11.62
N GLN A 67 1.92 6.33 -11.64
CA GLN A 67 0.52 6.42 -12.08
C GLN A 67 -0.29 7.34 -11.14
N PHE A 68 -0.06 7.26 -9.83
CA PHE A 68 -0.72 8.12 -8.85
C PHE A 68 -0.36 9.59 -9.06
N GLN A 69 0.93 9.90 -9.28
CA GLN A 69 1.41 11.24 -9.59
C GLN A 69 0.77 11.80 -10.86
N GLN A 70 0.77 11.02 -11.95
CA GLN A 70 0.16 11.41 -13.23
C GLN A 70 -1.34 11.70 -13.08
N ARG A 71 -2.06 10.89 -12.30
CA ARG A 71 -3.49 11.09 -12.04
C ARG A 71 -3.74 12.35 -11.21
N ASN A 72 -2.96 12.58 -10.16
CA ASN A 72 -3.09 13.77 -9.29
C ASN A 72 -2.78 15.07 -10.02
N MET A 73 -1.74 15.10 -10.87
CA MET A 73 -1.37 16.31 -11.65
C MET A 73 -2.50 16.78 -12.57
N ARG A 74 -3.33 15.87 -13.09
CA ARG A 74 -4.45 16.21 -13.98
C ARG A 74 -5.62 16.88 -13.26
N ARG A 75 -5.74 16.72 -11.94
CA ARG A 75 -6.97 17.06 -11.23
C ARG A 75 -6.97 18.47 -10.66
N GLN A 76 -5.84 19.09 -10.35
CA GLN A 76 -5.72 20.41 -9.69
C GLN A 76 -6.58 20.57 -8.39
N THR A 77 -7.26 19.52 -7.93
CA THR A 77 -8.10 19.51 -6.73
C THR A 77 -7.31 18.89 -5.59
N GLY A 78 -7.29 19.53 -4.42
CA GLY A 78 -6.69 19.00 -3.19
C GLY A 78 -7.47 17.84 -2.57
N THR A 79 -8.16 17.03 -3.38
CA THR A 79 -8.98 15.87 -2.99
C THR A 79 -8.09 14.66 -2.74
N ALA A 80 -8.41 13.88 -1.71
CA ALA A 80 -7.72 12.63 -1.44
C ALA A 80 -7.91 11.64 -2.61
N THR A 81 -6.83 10.93 -2.95
CA THR A 81 -6.84 9.81 -3.89
C THR A 81 -6.26 8.61 -3.18
N ASN A 82 -6.77 7.41 -3.47
CA ASN A 82 -6.37 6.20 -2.77
C ASN A 82 -5.39 5.40 -3.62
N ILE A 83 -4.40 4.80 -2.96
CA ILE A 83 -3.75 3.58 -3.46
C ILE A 83 -4.34 2.41 -2.67
N THR A 84 -4.76 1.36 -3.34
CA THR A 84 -5.32 0.16 -2.70
C THR A 84 -4.48 -1.05 -3.06
N VAL A 85 -3.98 -1.76 -2.04
CA VAL A 85 -3.42 -3.10 -2.18
C VAL A 85 -4.57 -4.10 -2.06
N ILE A 86 -4.73 -4.98 -3.03
CA ILE A 86 -5.78 -6.01 -3.01
C ILE A 86 -5.12 -7.37 -3.12
N PHE A 87 -5.39 -8.25 -2.16
CA PHE A 87 -4.86 -9.61 -2.14
C PHE A 87 -5.91 -10.63 -2.56
N TYR A 88 -5.49 -11.61 -3.37
CA TYR A 88 -6.33 -12.60 -4.03
C TYR A 88 -5.84 -14.02 -3.77
N GLU A 89 -6.72 -14.91 -3.33
CA GLU A 89 -6.45 -16.35 -3.41
C GLU A 89 -6.95 -16.88 -4.75
N THR A 90 -6.14 -17.73 -5.39
CA THR A 90 -6.54 -18.43 -6.61
C THR A 90 -7.15 -19.77 -6.21
N ARG A 91 -8.45 -19.94 -6.43
CA ARG A 91 -9.11 -21.23 -6.21
C ARG A 91 -9.25 -21.96 -7.54
N LYS A 92 -8.55 -23.09 -7.68
CA LYS A 92 -8.76 -24.02 -8.79
C LYS A 92 -9.97 -24.88 -8.48
N LYS A 93 -11.05 -24.75 -9.25
CA LYS A 93 -12.13 -25.73 -9.24
C LYS A 93 -11.76 -26.86 -10.20
N THR A 94 -11.51 -28.05 -9.65
CA THR A 94 -11.35 -29.25 -10.48
C THR A 94 -12.71 -29.59 -11.09
N ALA A 95 -12.82 -29.46 -12.41
CA ALA A 95 -14.03 -29.75 -13.16
C ALA A 95 -14.37 -31.24 -13.05
N MET A 96 -15.31 -31.57 -12.17
CA MET A 96 -15.98 -32.86 -12.17
C MET A 96 -17.13 -32.72 -13.16
N PHE A 97 -16.99 -33.33 -14.35
CA PHE A 97 -17.86 -33.25 -15.54
C PHE A 97 -17.62 -32.07 -16.52
N ASN A 98 -16.99 -32.41 -17.66
CA ASN A 98 -17.06 -31.76 -18.97
C ASN A 98 -16.82 -30.23 -19.07
N PHE A 99 -15.60 -29.91 -19.51
CA PHE A 99 -15.11 -28.67 -20.16
C PHE A 99 -14.69 -27.48 -19.26
N MET A 100 -13.38 -27.16 -19.37
CA MET A 100 -12.62 -26.02 -18.86
C MET A 100 -12.54 -25.85 -17.32
N ALA A 101 -11.30 -25.93 -16.80
CA ALA A 101 -10.99 -25.42 -15.48
C ALA A 101 -11.10 -23.89 -15.50
N THR A 102 -11.98 -23.33 -14.67
CA THR A 102 -12.06 -21.88 -14.42
C THR A 102 -11.27 -21.55 -13.16
N GLU A 103 -10.34 -20.60 -13.26
CA GLU A 103 -9.64 -20.05 -12.10
C GLU A 103 -10.44 -18.85 -11.56
N ASP A 104 -10.93 -18.98 -10.33
CA ASP A 104 -11.59 -17.87 -9.64
C ASP A 104 -10.54 -17.14 -8.76
N ARG A 105 -10.36 -15.82 -8.95
CA ARG A 105 -9.61 -14.96 -8.02
C ARG A 105 -10.57 -14.43 -6.97
N ILE A 106 -10.35 -14.76 -5.70
CA ILE A 106 -11.20 -14.33 -4.59
C ILE A 106 -10.41 -13.34 -3.74
N VAL A 107 -10.96 -12.13 -3.56
CA VAL A 107 -10.37 -11.15 -2.66
C VAL A 107 -10.53 -11.61 -1.21
N TRP A 108 -9.43 -11.68 -0.48
CA TRP A 108 -9.44 -12.02 0.95
C TRP A 108 -9.05 -10.84 1.85
N GLU A 109 -8.23 -9.89 1.35
CA GLU A 109 -7.81 -8.70 2.10
C GLU A 109 -7.59 -7.48 1.18
N LYS A 110 -7.88 -6.29 1.71
CA LYS A 110 -7.61 -4.99 1.07
C LYS A 110 -6.99 -4.02 2.06
N TRP A 111 -5.99 -3.27 1.60
CA TRP A 111 -5.42 -2.12 2.31
C TRP A 111 -5.64 -0.85 1.51
N VAL A 112 -6.37 0.09 2.07
CA VAL A 112 -6.65 1.39 1.47
C VAL A 112 -5.71 2.41 2.10
N LEU A 113 -4.97 3.12 1.25
CA LEU A 113 -4.05 4.20 1.61
C LEU A 113 -4.61 5.52 1.07
N PRO A 114 -5.37 6.28 1.88
CA PRO A 114 -5.81 7.61 1.49
C PRO A 114 -4.62 8.57 1.49
N ILE A 115 -4.41 9.25 0.36
CA ILE A 115 -3.30 10.18 0.18
C ILE A 115 -3.82 11.51 -0.34
N ARG A 116 -3.50 12.59 0.35
CA ARG A 116 -3.80 13.96 -0.07
C ARG A 116 -2.52 14.69 -0.42
N VAL A 117 -2.37 15.03 -1.69
CA VAL A 117 -1.23 15.83 -2.17
C VAL A 117 -1.46 17.30 -1.86
N LEU A 118 -0.52 17.93 -1.14
CA LEU A 118 -0.56 19.34 -0.82
C LEU A 118 -0.25 20.19 -2.05
N VAL A 119 -1.15 21.13 -2.37
CA VAL A 119 -1.04 22.02 -3.55
C VAL A 119 -0.15 23.23 -3.26
N HIS A 120 -0.07 23.63 -1.99
CA HIS A 120 0.73 24.77 -1.55
C HIS A 120 1.86 24.32 -0.64
N PRO A 121 3.01 25.00 -0.67
CA PRO A 121 4.08 24.77 0.29
C PRO A 121 3.55 24.96 1.72
N PRO A 122 3.99 24.12 2.68
CA PRO A 122 3.61 24.30 4.07
C PRO A 122 4.10 25.64 4.60
N ALA A 123 3.26 26.33 5.38
CA ALA A 123 3.61 27.63 5.97
C ALA A 123 4.80 27.55 6.93
N ASN A 124 4.92 26.43 7.66
CA ASN A 124 6.08 26.10 8.49
C ASN A 124 6.63 24.72 8.07
N PRO A 125 7.79 24.65 7.39
CA PRO A 125 8.39 23.40 6.96
C PRO A 125 8.69 22.41 8.09
N GLU A 126 9.16 22.89 9.25
CA GLU A 126 9.52 22.00 10.36
C GLU A 126 8.29 21.34 11.00
N ASP A 127 7.22 22.12 11.22
CA ASP A 127 5.95 21.58 11.73
C ASP A 127 5.34 20.58 10.75
N TYR A 128 5.46 20.87 9.44
CA TYR A 128 5.03 19.97 8.38
C TYR A 128 5.77 18.63 8.44
N TYR A 129 7.10 18.65 8.46
CA TYR A 129 7.87 17.40 8.49
C TYR A 129 7.68 16.63 9.79
N THR A 130 7.51 17.32 10.93
CA THR A 130 7.20 16.68 12.22
C THR A 130 5.84 15.97 12.17
N THR A 131 4.84 16.64 11.59
CA THR A 131 3.50 16.06 11.42
C THR A 131 3.53 14.88 10.46
N LEU A 132 4.17 15.03 9.30
CA LEU A 132 4.29 13.98 8.29
C LEU A 132 5.02 12.75 8.83
N GLU A 133 6.11 12.94 9.57
CA GLU A 133 6.82 11.84 10.24
C GLU A 133 5.91 11.11 11.24
N SER A 134 5.18 11.85 12.07
CA SER A 134 4.25 11.27 13.04
C SER A 134 3.17 10.44 12.35
N GLN A 135 2.54 10.98 11.30
CA GLN A 135 1.52 10.28 10.52
C GLN A 135 2.09 9.03 9.85
N LEU A 136 3.27 9.12 9.23
CA LEU A 136 3.88 7.98 8.55
C LEU A 136 4.21 6.86 9.54
N ARG A 137 4.82 7.19 10.69
CA ARG A 137 5.11 6.22 11.76
C ARG A 137 3.83 5.60 12.33
N HIS A 138 2.76 6.39 12.50
CA HIS A 138 1.48 5.89 12.97
C HIS A 138 0.88 4.88 11.98
N CYS A 139 0.86 5.20 10.69
CA CYS A 139 0.39 4.29 9.64
C CYS A 139 1.23 3.00 9.56
N MET A 140 2.56 3.08 9.68
CA MET A 140 3.43 1.90 9.73
C MET A 140 3.08 0.99 10.92
N LEU A 141 2.93 1.57 12.11
CA LEU A 141 2.56 0.82 13.32
C LEU A 141 1.17 0.22 13.19
N HIS A 142 0.21 0.94 12.60
CA HIS A 142 -1.12 0.44 12.32
C HIS A 142 -1.05 -0.82 11.44
N VAL A 143 -0.28 -0.81 10.34
CA VAL A 143 -0.10 -2.01 9.50
C VAL A 143 0.42 -3.19 10.33
N ILE A 144 1.51 -2.99 11.07
CA ILE A 144 2.15 -4.06 11.85
C ILE A 144 1.20 -4.64 12.90
N MET A 145 0.50 -3.77 13.66
CA MET A 145 -0.42 -4.20 14.70
C MET A 145 -1.64 -4.94 14.13
N THR A 146 -2.18 -4.47 13.01
CA THR A 146 -3.33 -5.11 12.35
C THR A 146 -2.96 -6.49 11.82
N VAL A 147 -1.78 -6.63 11.19
CA VAL A 147 -1.29 -7.93 10.71
C VAL A 147 -1.11 -8.94 11.84
N GLN A 148 -0.67 -8.49 13.02
CA GLN A 148 -0.50 -9.35 14.19
C GLN A 148 -1.83 -9.79 14.82
N LYS A 149 -2.86 -8.93 14.75
CA LYS A 149 -4.18 -9.22 15.32
C LYS A 149 -5.05 -10.07 14.39
N GLU A 150 -4.95 -9.86 13.09
CA GLU A 150 -5.87 -10.39 12.10
C GLU A 150 -5.16 -11.39 11.17
N THR A 151 -5.24 -12.66 11.55
CA THR A 151 -4.53 -13.76 10.87
C THR A 151 -5.43 -14.88 10.37
N THR A 152 -6.68 -14.95 10.85
CA THR A 152 -7.59 -16.08 10.56
C THR A 152 -8.07 -16.14 9.12
N HIS A 153 -8.03 -15.02 8.40
CA HIS A 153 -8.47 -14.91 7.00
C HIS A 153 -7.34 -15.12 5.99
N ILE A 154 -6.09 -15.30 6.44
CA ILE A 154 -4.93 -15.49 5.56
C ILE A 154 -5.02 -16.88 4.90
N PRO A 155 -4.96 -16.98 3.55
CA PRO A 155 -4.95 -18.26 2.87
C PRO A 155 -3.72 -19.11 3.20
N ASN A 156 -3.91 -20.42 3.34
CA ASN A 156 -2.81 -21.39 3.51
C ASN A 156 -2.10 -21.77 2.19
N VAL A 157 -2.40 -21.04 1.11
CA VAL A 157 -1.85 -21.25 -0.23
C VAL A 157 -1.19 -19.95 -0.70
N MET A 158 -0.33 -20.05 -1.71
CA MET A 158 0.18 -18.86 -2.39
C MET A 158 -0.98 -18.02 -2.92
N TYR A 159 -0.92 -16.74 -2.65
CA TYR A 159 -1.87 -15.75 -3.12
C TYR A 159 -1.16 -14.69 -3.95
N ASP A 160 -1.93 -13.92 -4.69
CA ASP A 160 -1.46 -12.87 -5.57
C ASP A 160 -1.96 -11.50 -5.09
N PHE A 161 -1.45 -10.42 -5.66
CA PHE A 161 -1.86 -9.07 -5.31
C PHE A 161 -2.00 -8.17 -6.53
N GLU A 162 -2.67 -7.04 -6.34
CA GLU A 162 -2.60 -5.93 -7.26
C GLU A 162 -2.59 -4.59 -6.52
N LEU A 163 -2.10 -3.55 -7.21
CA LEU A 163 -2.15 -2.16 -6.75
C LEU A 163 -3.11 -1.40 -7.67
N VAL A 164 -4.12 -0.77 -7.08
CA VAL A 164 -5.12 0.02 -7.80
C VAL A 164 -5.12 1.45 -7.29
N ILE A 165 -5.21 2.42 -8.20
CA ILE A 165 -5.39 3.83 -7.86
C ILE A 165 -6.87 4.17 -8.01
N ASN A 166 -7.52 4.40 -6.89
CA ASN A 166 -8.96 4.65 -6.82
C ASN A 166 -9.24 6.10 -6.43
N ASP A 167 -10.34 6.62 -6.92
CA ASP A 167 -10.90 7.88 -6.44
C ASP A 167 -11.82 7.60 -5.25
N PHE A 168 -11.86 8.54 -4.30
CA PHE A 168 -12.91 8.57 -3.28
C PHE A 168 -14.24 9.03 -3.88
#